data_AF-A0A1M4V9N4-F1
#
_entry.id   AF-A0A1M4V9N4-F1
#
_cell.length_a   1.000
_cell.length_b   1.000
_cell.length_c   1.000
_cell.angle_alpha   90.00
_cell.angle_beta   90.00
_cell.angle_gamma   90.00
#
_symmetry.space_group_name_H-M   'P 1'
#
loop_
_entity.id
_entity.type
_entity.pdbx_description
1 polymer ?
#
loop_
_entity_poly.entity_id
_entity_poly.type
_entity_poly.pdbx_seq_one_letter_code
_entity_poly.pdbx_strand_id
1 'polypeptide(L)'
;MNVSEIEGDAILFYKFGKKPSTQKILKLYETMLRSFTIKLKEIEAILGYKLGLSLKLIAHYGTFSEYTIGTFKKLYGEPVVKAHALLKNDIASNTYVLMTNAIVSKTFFGVEKEYFYISYQPEDNFITTIINKTKWNKQQKQHSTDQLTIRYCSKAIRQLKN
;
A
#
# COMPACT_ATOMS: atom_id res chain seq x y z
N MET A 1 -10.01 10.52 4.85
CA MET A 1 -9.40 9.66 3.81
C MET A 1 -10.53 9.31 2.89
N ASN A 2 -10.31 9.37 1.59
CA ASN A 2 -11.33 9.15 0.57
C ASN A 2 -10.99 7.86 -0.20
N VAL A 3 -12.01 7.20 -0.72
CA VAL A 3 -11.86 6.09 -1.66
C VAL A 3 -11.87 6.68 -3.06
N SER A 4 -10.84 6.40 -3.85
CA SER A 4 -10.81 6.78 -5.27
C SER A 4 -11.46 5.71 -6.13
N GLU A 5 -11.09 4.45 -5.89
CA GLU A 5 -11.46 3.34 -6.77
C GLU A 5 -11.39 2.00 -6.02
N ILE A 6 -12.18 1.04 -6.49
CA ILE A 6 -12.14 -0.36 -6.09
C ILE A 6 -11.89 -1.16 -7.38
N GLU A 7 -10.73 -1.83 -7.45
CA GLU A 7 -10.30 -2.63 -8.62
C GLU A 7 -10.14 -4.09 -8.20
N GLY A 8 -11.15 -4.92 -8.45
CA GLY A 8 -11.11 -6.33 -8.05
C GLY A 8 -10.96 -6.49 -6.53
N ASP A 9 -9.82 -7.00 -6.09
CA ASP A 9 -9.46 -7.23 -4.68
C ASP A 9 -8.68 -6.07 -4.03
N ALA A 10 -8.51 -4.96 -4.77
CA ALA A 10 -7.74 -3.80 -4.36
C ALA A 10 -8.65 -2.57 -4.12
N ILE A 11 -8.38 -1.84 -3.03
CA ILE A 11 -9.03 -0.55 -2.76
C ILE A 11 -7.98 0.54 -2.76
N LEU A 12 -8.18 1.56 -3.59
CA LEU A 12 -7.32 2.72 -3.66
C LEU A 12 -7.84 3.85 -2.76
N PHE A 13 -7.10 4.16 -1.69
CA PHE A 13 -7.39 5.32 -0.85
C PHE A 13 -6.46 6.49 -1.11
N TYR A 14 -6.97 7.70 -0.86
CA TYR A 14 -6.22 8.95 -0.93
C TYR A 14 -6.64 9.96 0.15
N LYS A 15 -5.77 10.91 0.44
CA LYS A 15 -5.97 12.06 1.32
C LYS A 15 -5.05 13.25 0.99
N PHE A 16 -5.65 14.37 0.59
CA PHE A 16 -4.95 15.66 0.44
C PHE A 16 -4.25 16.13 1.73
N GLY A 17 -3.07 16.71 1.55
CA GLY A 17 -2.28 17.35 2.59
C GLY A 17 -0.98 16.62 2.94
N LYS A 18 -0.50 16.88 4.16
CA LYS A 18 0.81 16.41 4.64
C LYS A 18 0.87 14.88 4.70
N LYS A 19 2.03 14.31 4.36
CA LYS A 19 2.30 12.88 4.58
C LYS A 19 2.14 12.52 6.07
N PRO A 20 1.65 11.33 6.39
CA PRO A 20 1.45 10.85 7.74
C PRO A 20 2.82 10.38 8.25
N SER A 21 2.93 10.19 9.56
CA SER A 21 4.12 9.53 10.07
C SER A 21 4.09 8.03 9.74
N THR A 22 5.27 7.42 9.67
CA THR A 22 5.42 5.96 9.54
C THR A 22 4.61 5.23 10.61
N GLN A 23 4.65 5.70 11.86
CA GLN A 23 3.88 5.12 12.96
C GLN A 23 2.37 5.14 12.71
N LYS A 24 1.84 6.22 12.11
CA LYS A 24 0.40 6.31 11.78
C LYS A 24 0.00 5.32 10.70
N ILE A 25 0.86 5.09 9.70
CA ILE A 25 0.62 4.09 8.64
C ILE A 25 0.61 2.69 9.24
N LEU A 26 1.62 2.36 10.05
CA LEU A 26 1.73 1.05 10.69
C LEU A 26 0.53 0.78 11.61
N LYS A 27 0.15 1.75 12.44
CA LYS A 27 -0.99 1.59 13.32
C LYS A 27 -2.29 1.34 12.55
N LEU A 28 -2.51 2.08 11.47
CA LEU A 28 -3.67 1.88 10.60
C LEU A 28 -3.65 0.48 9.98
N TYR A 29 -2.50 0.03 9.48
CA TYR A 29 -2.37 -1.32 8.93
C TYR A 29 -2.64 -2.41 9.94
N GLU A 30 -2.10 -2.31 11.15
CA GLU A 30 -2.33 -3.28 12.23
C GLU A 30 -3.81 -3.38 12.59
N THR A 31 -4.51 -2.24 12.65
CA THR A 31 -5.97 -2.22 12.85
C THR A 31 -6.69 -2.93 11.70
N MET A 32 -6.35 -2.62 10.44
CA MET A 32 -6.95 -3.28 9.28
C MET A 32 -6.68 -4.78 9.26
N LEU A 33 -5.43 -5.20 9.53
CA LEU A 33 -5.01 -6.59 9.57
C LEU A 33 -5.75 -7.36 10.66
N ARG A 34 -5.90 -6.79 11.86
CA ARG A 34 -6.66 -7.41 12.94
C ARG A 34 -8.11 -7.64 12.54
N SER A 35 -8.79 -6.61 12.03
CA SER A 35 -10.19 -6.72 11.59
C SER A 35 -10.35 -7.71 10.43
N PHE A 36 -9.44 -7.69 9.46
CA PHE A 36 -9.40 -8.63 8.34
C PHE A 36 -9.27 -10.08 8.83
N THR A 37 -8.31 -10.35 9.73
CA THR A 37 -8.06 -11.69 10.25
C THR A 37 -9.24 -12.23 11.07
N ILE A 38 -9.86 -11.38 11.90
CA ILE A 38 -11.07 -11.77 12.65
C ILE A 38 -12.18 -12.16 11.65
N LYS A 39 -12.45 -11.30 10.67
CA LYS A 39 -13.53 -11.55 9.71
C LYS A 39 -13.26 -12.77 8.82
N LEU A 40 -12.00 -12.96 8.43
CA LEU A 40 -11.57 -14.14 7.67
C LEU A 40 -11.83 -15.41 8.48
N LYS A 41 -11.44 -15.45 9.76
CA LYS A 41 -11.68 -16.61 10.64
C LYS A 41 -13.18 -16.90 10.81
N GLU A 42 -14.01 -15.88 10.98
CA GLU A 42 -15.47 -16.04 11.04
C GLU A 42 -16.02 -16.71 9.77
N ILE A 43 -15.60 -16.24 8.60
CA ILE A 43 -16.05 -16.77 7.31
C ILE A 43 -15.54 -18.21 7.11
N GLU A 44 -14.26 -18.47 7.38
CA GLU A 44 -13.66 -19.80 7.27
C GLU A 44 -14.34 -20.82 8.21
N ALA A 45 -14.76 -20.38 9.40
CA ALA A 45 -15.51 -21.23 10.33
C ALA A 45 -16.89 -21.62 9.78
N ILE A 46 -17.57 -20.69 9.10
CA ILE A 46 -18.86 -20.97 8.44
C ILE A 46 -18.68 -21.89 7.23
N LEU A 47 -17.63 -21.66 6.44
CA LEU A 47 -17.37 -22.44 5.22
C LEU A 47 -16.77 -23.83 5.49
N GLY A 48 -16.12 -24.02 6.64
CA GLY A 48 -15.46 -25.28 7.00
C GLY A 48 -14.12 -25.53 6.31
N TYR A 49 -13.56 -24.54 5.61
CA TYR A 49 -12.23 -24.64 5.00
C TYR A 49 -11.49 -23.29 4.96
N LYS A 50 -10.18 -23.35 4.78
CA LYS A 50 -9.30 -22.17 4.71
C LYS A 50 -9.40 -21.50 3.34
N LEU A 51 -9.69 -20.20 3.32
CA LEU A 51 -9.74 -19.39 2.11
C LEU A 51 -8.34 -18.95 1.66
N GLY A 52 -7.38 -18.91 2.59
CA GLY A 52 -6.00 -18.51 2.29
C GLY A 52 -5.88 -17.06 1.83
N LEU A 53 -6.73 -16.16 2.33
CA LEU A 53 -6.66 -14.74 2.01
C LEU A 53 -5.64 -14.03 2.91
N SER A 54 -4.89 -13.08 2.36
CA SER A 54 -3.95 -12.24 3.11
C SER A 54 -4.24 -10.76 2.90
N LEU A 55 -3.59 -9.88 3.66
CA LEU A 55 -3.71 -8.43 3.50
C LEU A 55 -2.33 -7.82 3.32
N LYS A 56 -2.11 -7.02 2.29
CA LYS A 56 -0.92 -6.17 2.16
C LYS A 56 -1.30 -4.70 2.00
N LEU A 57 -0.43 -3.79 2.42
CA LEU A 57 -0.58 -2.35 2.25
C LEU A 57 0.59 -1.73 1.49
N ILE A 58 0.29 -0.97 0.43
CA ILE A 58 1.28 -0.11 -0.26
C ILE A 58 1.04 1.35 0.10
N ALA A 59 2.09 2.04 0.56
CA ALA A 59 2.08 3.45 0.91
C ALA A 59 3.13 4.26 0.13
N HIS A 60 2.62 5.21 -0.65
CA HIS A 60 3.42 6.13 -1.46
C HIS A 60 2.89 7.56 -1.31
N TYR A 61 3.77 8.54 -1.47
CA TYR A 61 3.46 9.95 -1.33
C TYR A 61 4.04 10.75 -2.49
N GLY A 62 3.22 11.64 -3.05
CA GLY A 62 3.63 12.56 -4.09
C GLY A 62 2.48 13.46 -4.53
N THR A 63 2.72 14.20 -5.61
CA THR A 63 1.75 15.13 -6.22
C THR A 63 0.94 14.46 -7.31
N PHE A 64 -0.38 14.59 -7.25
CA PHE A 64 -1.29 14.16 -8.30
C PHE A 64 -2.43 15.16 -8.44
N SER A 65 -3.15 15.08 -9.56
CA SER A 65 -4.35 15.87 -9.81
C SER A 65 -5.60 15.01 -9.67
N GLU A 66 -6.69 15.62 -9.24
CA GLU A 66 -8.04 15.04 -9.29
C GLU A 66 -8.80 15.70 -10.44
N TYR A 67 -9.47 14.90 -11.27
CA TYR A 67 -10.39 15.41 -12.28
C TYR A 67 -11.75 14.71 -12.16
N THR A 68 -12.78 15.36 -12.66
CA THR A 68 -14.15 14.83 -12.63
C THR A 68 -14.55 14.36 -14.02
N ILE A 69 -15.01 13.12 -14.15
CA ILE A 69 -15.71 12.61 -15.34
C ILE A 69 -17.15 12.30 -14.92
N GLY A 70 -18.09 13.11 -15.41
CA GLY A 70 -19.49 13.00 -15.01
C GLY A 70 -19.64 13.23 -13.51
N THR A 71 -20.11 12.21 -12.78
CA THR A 71 -20.24 12.23 -11.31
C THR A 71 -19.06 11.58 -10.59
N PHE A 72 -18.05 11.06 -11.30
CA PHE A 72 -16.93 10.33 -10.74
C PHE A 72 -15.67 11.20 -10.66
N LYS A 73 -14.97 11.11 -9.53
CA LYS A 73 -13.65 11.71 -9.34
C LYS A 73 -12.57 10.67 -9.63
N LYS A 74 -11.59 11.02 -10.46
CA LYS A 74 -10.43 10.18 -10.76
C LYS A 74 -9.14 10.91 -10.41
N LEU A 75 -8.14 10.14 -9.97
CA LEU A 75 -6.82 10.63 -9.66
C LEU A 75 -5.86 10.34 -10.81
N TYR A 76 -4.99 11.28 -11.15
CA TYR A 76 -3.98 11.12 -12.19
C TYR A 76 -2.66 11.78 -11.82
N GLY A 77 -1.55 11.15 -12.21
CA GLY A 77 -0.20 11.63 -11.96
C GLY A 77 0.79 10.49 -11.68
N GLU A 78 2.08 10.79 -11.68
CA GLU A 78 3.14 9.81 -11.43
C GLU A 78 2.92 8.99 -10.13
N PRO A 79 2.51 9.57 -8.99
CA PRO A 79 2.28 8.79 -7.76
C PRO A 79 1.16 7.77 -7.88
N VAL A 80 0.20 8.00 -8.78
CA VAL A 80 -0.89 7.07 -9.10
C VAL A 80 -0.29 5.83 -9.76
N VAL A 81 0.39 6.05 -10.87
CA VAL A 81 1.06 5.02 -11.66
C VAL A 81 2.03 4.22 -10.80
N LYS A 82 2.85 4.90 -10.00
CA LYS A 82 3.83 4.28 -9.12
C LYS A 82 3.20 3.38 -8.06
N ALA A 83 2.11 3.80 -7.43
CA ALA A 83 1.42 2.96 -6.47
C ALA A 83 0.79 1.71 -7.12
N HIS A 84 0.23 1.84 -8.33
CA HIS A 84 -0.26 0.68 -9.08
C HIS A 84 0.88 -0.26 -9.49
N ALA A 85 2.03 0.26 -9.90
CA ALA A 85 3.21 -0.55 -10.22
C ALA A 85 3.72 -1.30 -8.97
N LEU A 86 3.81 -0.61 -7.83
CA LEU A 86 4.20 -1.21 -6.56
C LEU A 86 3.25 -2.29 -6.07
N LEU A 87 2.01 -2.38 -6.55
CA LEU A 87 1.11 -3.49 -6.20
C LEU A 87 1.52 -4.82 -6.84
N LYS A 88 2.22 -4.76 -7.97
CA LYS A 88 2.68 -5.91 -8.76
C LYS A 88 4.11 -6.34 -8.40
N ASN A 89 4.57 -6.04 -7.19
CA ASN A 89 5.91 -6.39 -6.73
C ASN A 89 6.05 -7.89 -6.41
N ASP A 90 7.30 -8.38 -6.43
CA ASP A 90 7.68 -9.78 -6.17
C ASP A 90 8.10 -10.03 -4.70
N ILE A 91 7.47 -9.37 -3.72
CA ILE A 91 7.71 -9.68 -2.31
C ILE A 91 7.09 -11.05 -1.99
N ALA A 92 7.90 -11.95 -1.42
CA ALA A 92 7.48 -13.32 -1.10
C ALA A 92 6.44 -13.39 0.03
N SER A 93 6.46 -12.43 0.97
CA SER A 93 5.42 -12.33 1.98
C SER A 93 4.09 -11.91 1.36
N ASN A 94 2.99 -12.55 1.78
CA ASN A 94 1.64 -12.18 1.37
C ASN A 94 0.98 -11.16 2.33
N THR A 95 1.61 -10.90 3.48
CA THR A 95 1.11 -10.02 4.53
C THR A 95 2.18 -9.00 4.92
N TYR A 96 2.09 -7.79 4.40
CA TYR A 96 3.12 -6.77 4.61
C TYR A 96 2.63 -5.33 4.43
N VAL A 97 3.40 -4.39 4.97
CA VAL A 97 3.34 -2.96 4.62
C VAL A 97 4.58 -2.60 3.81
N LEU A 98 4.40 -2.06 2.61
CA LEU A 98 5.45 -1.45 1.80
C LEU A 98 5.30 0.07 1.87
N MET A 99 6.38 0.77 2.17
CA MET A 99 6.42 2.22 2.20
C MET A 99 7.61 2.72 1.36
N THR A 100 7.31 3.63 0.43
CA THR A 100 8.37 4.27 -0.38
C THR A 100 9.18 5.27 0.45
N ASN A 101 10.37 5.66 -0.04
CA ASN A 101 11.16 6.71 0.61
C ASN A 101 10.42 8.04 0.76
N ALA A 102 9.50 8.37 -0.15
CA ALA A 102 8.66 9.55 -0.05
C ALA A 102 7.82 9.58 1.24
N ILE A 103 7.57 8.41 1.86
CA ILE A 103 6.95 8.29 3.17
C ILE A 103 7.97 8.41 4.31
N VAL A 104 9.17 7.85 4.18
CA VAL A 104 10.07 7.62 5.33
C VAL A 104 11.31 8.46 5.44
N SER A 105 11.88 8.98 4.35
CA SER A 105 13.09 9.79 4.47
C SER A 105 12.79 11.26 4.79
N LYS A 106 13.54 11.80 5.76
CA LYS A 106 14.32 13.03 5.56
C LYS A 106 15.71 12.58 5.09
N THR A 107 16.18 13.21 4.03
CA THR A 107 17.50 13.15 3.36
C THR A 107 18.60 12.39 4.11
N PHE A 108 19.12 11.28 3.56
CA PHE A 108 20.48 10.81 3.84
C PHE A 108 21.11 10.17 2.59
N PHE A 109 22.38 10.51 2.38
CA PHE A 109 23.19 10.36 1.17
C PHE A 109 23.40 8.90 0.71
N GLY A 110 23.44 8.72 -0.63
CA GLY A 110 24.33 7.75 -1.26
C GLY A 110 23.80 6.34 -1.57
N VAL A 111 22.54 5.99 -1.26
CA VAL A 111 21.96 4.70 -1.70
C VAL A 111 20.50 4.89 -2.15
N GLU A 112 20.22 4.68 -3.45
CA GLU A 112 18.88 4.83 -4.07
C GLU A 112 17.88 3.72 -3.68
N LYS A 113 17.64 3.48 -2.40
CA LYS A 113 16.58 2.54 -1.96
C LYS A 113 15.22 3.10 -2.38
N GLU A 114 14.33 2.34 -3.01
CA GLU A 114 13.05 2.90 -3.51
C GLU A 114 11.93 2.80 -2.45
N TYR A 115 11.94 1.71 -1.71
CA TYR A 115 11.00 1.42 -0.65
C TYR A 115 11.61 0.46 0.37
N PHE A 116 10.98 0.37 1.53
CA PHE A 116 11.19 -0.67 2.52
C PHE A 116 9.84 -1.32 2.82
N TYR A 117 9.87 -2.55 3.34
CA TYR A 117 8.66 -3.22 3.75
C TYR A 117 8.83 -3.98 5.06
N ILE A 118 7.71 -4.14 5.76
CA ILE A 118 7.58 -4.86 7.02
C ILE A 118 6.61 -6.02 6.80
N SER A 119 7.09 -7.25 6.99
CA SER A 119 6.26 -8.45 6.90
C SER A 119 5.70 -8.85 8.26
N TYR A 120 4.47 -9.34 8.25
CA TYR A 120 3.75 -9.81 9.45
C TYR A 120 3.40 -11.28 9.30
N GLN A 121 3.59 -12.05 10.37
CA GLN A 121 3.12 -13.44 10.44
C GLN A 121 1.79 -13.48 11.21
N PRO A 122 0.69 -13.96 10.59
CA PRO A 122 -0.64 -13.95 11.21
C PRO A 122 -0.77 -14.77 12.50
N GLU A 123 0.07 -15.79 12.66
CA GLU A 123 0.03 -16.72 13.79
C GLU A 123 0.55 -16.10 15.09
N ASP A 124 1.39 -15.06 14.99
CA ASP A 124 2.23 -14.63 16.12
C ASP A 124 2.11 -13.15 16.48
N ASN A 125 1.43 -12.31 15.70
CA ASN A 125 1.38 -10.84 15.92
C ASN A 125 2.77 -10.15 16.00
N PHE A 126 3.86 -10.87 15.77
CA PHE A 126 5.24 -10.39 15.82
C PHE A 126 5.70 -9.91 14.43
N ILE A 127 6.46 -8.81 14.42
CA ILE A 127 7.16 -8.31 13.23
C ILE A 127 8.30 -9.28 12.93
N THR A 128 8.31 -9.89 11.73
CA THR A 128 9.29 -10.94 11.43
C THR A 128 10.47 -10.43 10.61
N THR A 129 10.31 -9.41 9.74
CA THR A 129 11.44 -8.93 8.93
C THR A 129 11.24 -7.52 8.35
N ILE A 130 12.33 -6.72 8.37
CA ILE A 130 12.47 -5.47 7.61
C ILE A 130 13.47 -5.72 6.48
N ILE A 131 13.07 -5.57 5.21
CA ILE A 131 13.94 -5.77 4.04
C ILE A 131 13.96 -4.51 3.16
N ASN A 132 15.14 -4.16 2.64
CA ASN A 132 15.39 -3.02 1.75
C ASN A 132 15.58 -3.50 0.30
N LYS A 133 14.96 -2.86 -0.71
CA LYS A 133 15.14 -3.20 -2.14
C LYS A 133 15.43 -1.97 -3.02
N THR A 134 16.09 -2.20 -4.16
CA THR A 134 16.55 -1.18 -5.13
C THR A 134 16.22 -1.62 -6.57
N LYS A 135 15.44 -0.81 -7.33
CA LYS A 135 15.59 -0.46 -8.78
C LYS A 135 14.26 -0.06 -9.48
N TRP A 136 14.26 1.10 -10.18
CA TRP A 136 13.57 1.33 -11.47
C TRP A 136 14.19 2.52 -12.25
N ASN A 137 14.21 2.46 -13.60
CA ASN A 137 14.85 3.42 -14.51
C ASN A 137 13.85 4.17 -15.44
N LYS A 138 13.91 5.52 -15.38
CA LYS A 138 13.58 6.62 -16.35
C LYS A 138 12.12 6.77 -16.87
N GLN A 139 11.54 7.98 -17.04
CA GLN A 139 12.08 9.32 -17.37
C GLN A 139 11.05 10.44 -17.00
N GLN A 140 11.54 11.65 -16.69
CA GLN A 140 10.79 12.81 -16.15
C GLN A 140 10.08 13.69 -17.19
N LYS A 141 9.04 14.43 -16.76
CA LYS A 141 8.76 15.83 -17.18
C LYS A 141 7.96 16.55 -16.09
N GLN A 142 8.33 17.81 -15.85
CA GLN A 142 7.92 18.67 -14.74
C GLN A 142 6.93 19.74 -15.21
N HIS A 143 5.88 20.04 -14.43
CA HIS A 143 5.25 21.37 -14.35
C HIS A 143 4.43 21.54 -13.04
N SER A 144 4.52 22.75 -12.47
CA SER A 144 3.88 23.39 -11.30
C SER A 144 2.34 23.23 -11.26
N THR A 145 1.56 23.21 -10.16
CA THR A 145 1.65 23.77 -8.78
C THR A 145 0.79 22.91 -7.82
N ASP A 146 1.21 22.81 -6.54
CA ASP A 146 0.54 22.36 -5.29
C ASP A 146 -0.58 21.30 -5.28
N GLN A 147 -0.28 20.11 -4.70
CA GLN A 147 -0.97 19.46 -3.57
C GLN A 147 -0.56 17.97 -3.42
N LEU A 148 -0.45 17.50 -2.17
CA LEU A 148 0.29 16.29 -1.75
C LEU A 148 -0.64 15.21 -1.18
N THR A 149 -0.39 13.90 -1.40
CA THR A 149 -1.24 12.82 -0.83
C THR A 149 -0.65 11.40 -0.84
N ILE A 150 -1.08 10.60 0.14
CA ILE A 150 -0.79 9.18 0.43
C ILE A 150 -1.71 8.21 -0.31
N ARG A 151 -1.14 7.11 -0.83
CA ARG A 151 -1.84 5.92 -1.32
C ARG A 151 -1.99 4.88 -0.20
N TYR A 152 -3.16 4.26 -0.05
CA TYR A 152 -3.30 2.95 0.58
C TYR A 152 -3.84 2.00 -0.47
N CYS A 153 -3.23 0.84 -0.61
CA CYS A 153 -3.86 -0.27 -1.31
C CYS A 153 -3.81 -1.53 -0.45
N SER A 154 -4.98 -1.96 0.02
CA SER A 154 -5.21 -3.27 0.59
C SER A 154 -5.45 -4.27 -0.54
N LYS A 155 -4.62 -5.30 -0.71
CA LYS A 155 -4.90 -6.40 -1.64
C LYS A 155 -5.20 -7.68 -0.85
N ALA A 156 -6.33 -8.33 -1.16
CA ALA A 156 -6.68 -9.65 -0.64
C ALA A 156 -6.13 -10.77 -1.53
N ILE A 157 -4.89 -11.21 -1.30
CA ILE A 157 -4.27 -12.25 -2.14
C ILE A 157 -4.78 -13.63 -1.70
N ARG A 158 -5.33 -14.40 -2.65
CA ARG A 158 -5.54 -15.85 -2.49
C ARG A 158 -4.18 -16.55 -2.53
N GLN A 159 -3.80 -17.22 -1.46
CA GLN A 159 -2.67 -18.14 -1.46
C GLN A 159 -3.00 -19.29 -2.41
N LEU A 160 -2.34 -19.30 -3.57
CA LEU A 160 -2.27 -20.51 -4.39
C LEU A 160 -1.24 -21.41 -3.71
N LYS A 161 -1.69 -22.51 -3.13
CA LYS A 161 -0.81 -23.61 -2.71
C LYS A 161 -0.23 -24.22 -4.00
N ASN A 162 1.09 -24.25 -4.11
CA ASN A 162 1.78 -25.15 -5.04
C ASN A 162 1.64 -26.59 -4.53
#